data_AF-A0A8D8TQL4-F1
#
_entry.id   AF-A0A8D8TQL4-F1
#
_cell.length_a   1.000
_cell.length_b   1.000
_cell.length_c   1.000
_cell.angle_alpha   90.00
_cell.angle_beta   90.00
_cell.angle_gamma   90.00
#
_symmetry.space_group_name_H-M   'P 1'
#
loop_
_entity.id
_entity.type
_entity.pdbx_description
1 polymer ?
#
loop_
_entity_poly.entity_id
_entity_poly.type
_entity_poly.pdbx_seq_one_letter_code
_entity_poly.pdbx_strand_id
1 'polypeptide(L)'
;MKELSVFYVLGKRDRSCPCLLTKYMRDAINLLITRIQDVGIVKDQVLLFPQPDSSKPYNGFKIIADMKGKCTSLKNPKFLTCTGLRHEAATLLQIKQTKNITSKENMANHLGHDLHVHEQN
;
A
#
# COMPACT_ATOMS: atom_id res chain seq x y z
N MET A 1 -13.77 -16.80 7.79
CA MET A 1 -12.34 -16.48 7.60
C MET A 1 -12.26 -15.33 6.60
N LYS A 2 -11.53 -14.23 6.85
CA LYS A 2 -11.43 -13.14 5.86
C LYS A 2 -10.55 -13.62 4.70
N GLU A 3 -11.08 -13.63 3.49
CA GLU A 3 -10.35 -13.99 2.28
C GLU A 3 -9.29 -12.92 1.99
N LEU A 4 -8.02 -13.34 1.96
CA LEU A 4 -6.88 -12.49 1.65
C LEU A 4 -6.17 -13.05 0.41
N SER A 5 -5.66 -12.15 -0.43
CA SER A 5 -4.84 -12.51 -1.59
C SER A 5 -3.44 -11.93 -1.44
N VAL A 6 -2.44 -12.69 -1.89
CA VAL A 6 -1.05 -12.24 -1.91
C VAL A 6 -0.77 -11.51 -3.22
N PHE A 7 -0.28 -10.30 -3.13
CA PHE A 7 0.12 -9.47 -4.26
C PHE A 7 1.61 -9.14 -4.12
N TYR A 8 2.42 -9.46 -5.13
CA TYR A 8 3.86 -9.27 -5.06
C TYR A 8 4.25 -7.90 -5.60
N VAL A 9 5.03 -7.15 -4.80
CA VAL A 9 5.56 -5.83 -5.16
C VAL A 9 7.07 -5.91 -5.20
N LEU A 10 7.70 -5.36 -6.23
CA LEU A 10 9.16 -5.26 -6.30
C LEU A 10 9.67 -4.30 -5.21
N GLY A 11 10.50 -4.83 -4.31
CA GLY A 11 11.19 -4.10 -3.27
C GLY A 11 12.61 -3.71 -3.68
N LYS A 12 13.43 -3.30 -2.70
CA LYS A 12 14.84 -2.98 -2.93
C LYS A 12 15.63 -4.24 -3.31
N ARG A 13 16.61 -4.07 -4.22
CA ARG A 13 17.54 -5.13 -4.68
C ARG A 13 16.79 -6.31 -5.34
N ASP A 14 15.77 -6.00 -6.14
CA ASP A 14 14.90 -6.98 -6.84
C ASP A 14 14.25 -8.03 -5.92
N ARG A 15 14.18 -7.75 -4.61
CA ARG A 15 13.49 -8.62 -3.67
C ARG A 15 12.00 -8.38 -3.77
N SER A 16 11.26 -9.40 -4.17
CA SER A 16 9.80 -9.39 -4.17
C SER A 16 9.26 -9.34 -2.74
N CYS A 17 8.39 -8.39 -2.45
CA CYS A 17 7.73 -8.20 -1.17
C CYS A 17 6.26 -8.63 -1.29
N PRO A 18 5.80 -9.63 -0.53
CA PRO A 18 4.40 -10.03 -0.53
C PRO A 18 3.54 -9.02 0.26
N CYS A 19 2.55 -8.45 -0.43
CA CYS A 19 1.52 -7.60 0.14
C CYS A 19 0.20 -8.36 0.28
N LEU A 20 -0.39 -8.36 1.48
CA LEU A 20 -1.71 -8.94 1.71
C LEU A 20 -2.80 -7.95 1.33
N LEU A 21 -3.67 -8.34 0.41
CA LEU A 21 -4.81 -7.56 -0.03
C LEU A 21 -6.10 -8.18 0.48
N THR A 22 -7.02 -7.33 0.92
CA THR A 22 -8.40 -7.76 1.21
C THR A 22 -9.16 -8.01 -0.08
N LYS A 23 -10.23 -8.83 -0.02
CA LYS A 23 -11.14 -9.03 -1.15
C LYS A 23 -11.58 -7.70 -1.80
N TYR A 24 -11.97 -6.71 -1.00
CA TYR A 24 -12.36 -5.39 -1.51
C TYR A 24 -11.26 -4.73 -2.33
N MET A 25 -10.00 -4.75 -1.85
CA MET A 25 -8.87 -4.16 -2.56
C MET A 25 -8.58 -4.88 -3.88
N ARG A 26 -8.65 -6.22 -3.88
CA ARG A 26 -8.50 -7.02 -5.09
C ARG A 26 -9.59 -6.71 -6.10
N ASP A 27 -10.83 -6.66 -5.67
CA ASP A 27 -11.97 -6.40 -6.55
C ASP A 27 -11.91 -4.96 -7.11
N ALA A 28 -11.46 -3.98 -6.31
CA ALA A 28 -11.20 -2.62 -6.78
C ALA A 28 -10.06 -2.55 -7.82
N ILE A 29 -8.98 -3.32 -7.62
CA ILE A 29 -7.88 -3.44 -8.60
C ILE A 29 -8.37 -4.07 -9.90
N ASN A 30 -9.16 -5.15 -9.82
CA ASN A 30 -9.75 -5.79 -11.00
C ASN A 30 -10.68 -4.84 -11.75
N LEU A 31 -11.49 -4.05 -11.02
CA LEU A 31 -12.32 -3.02 -11.62
C LEU A 31 -11.48 -1.97 -12.35
N LEU A 32 -10.36 -1.51 -11.78
CA LEU A 32 -9.44 -0.59 -12.45
C LEU A 32 -8.88 -1.19 -13.74
N ILE A 33 -8.38 -2.42 -13.69
CA ILE A 33 -7.80 -3.11 -14.86
C ILE A 33 -8.83 -3.24 -15.98
N THR A 34 -10.07 -3.64 -15.66
CA THR A 34 -11.13 -3.81 -16.66
C THR A 34 -11.60 -2.49 -17.28
N ARG A 35 -11.48 -1.37 -16.56
CA ARG A 35 -11.98 -0.05 -17.00
C ARG A 35 -10.90 0.88 -17.54
N ILE A 36 -9.62 0.49 -17.46
CA ILE A 36 -8.49 1.31 -17.95
C ILE A 36 -8.63 1.66 -19.43
N GLN A 37 -9.16 0.75 -20.26
CA GLN A 37 -9.36 1.02 -21.69
C GLN A 37 -10.50 2.02 -21.95
N ASP A 38 -11.50 2.09 -21.07
CA ASP A 38 -12.65 2.99 -21.21
C ASP A 38 -12.26 4.47 -21.05
N VAL A 39 -11.12 4.74 -20.40
CA VAL A 39 -10.62 6.10 -20.09
C VAL A 39 -9.51 6.58 -21.03
N GLY A 40 -9.37 5.96 -22.22
CA GLY A 40 -8.45 6.41 -23.26
C GLY A 40 -6.98 6.05 -23.03
N ILE A 41 -6.71 5.10 -22.14
CA ILE A 41 -5.35 4.67 -21.81
C ILE A 41 -4.91 3.58 -22.80
N VAL A 42 -3.70 3.74 -23.35
CA VAL A 42 -3.17 2.91 -24.45
C VAL A 42 -3.10 1.43 -24.04
N LYS A 43 -3.47 0.55 -24.97
CA LYS A 43 -3.59 -0.91 -24.77
C LYS A 43 -2.30 -1.61 -24.27
N ASP A 44 -1.13 -1.00 -24.51
CA ASP A 44 0.18 -1.54 -24.14
C ASP A 44 0.72 -1.04 -22.79
N GLN A 45 -0.11 -0.36 -21.98
CA GLN A 45 0.33 0.22 -20.72
C GLN A 45 0.44 -0.83 -19.60
N VAL A 46 1.66 -1.05 -19.09
CA VAL A 46 1.98 -2.03 -18.04
C VAL A 46 1.72 -1.50 -16.62
N LEU A 47 1.26 -0.25 -16.49
CA LEU A 47 1.10 0.43 -15.20
C LEU A 47 -0.27 0.13 -14.57
N LEU A 48 -0.30 -0.18 -13.27
CA LEU A 48 -1.54 -0.42 -12.53
C LEU A 48 -2.35 0.86 -12.25
N PHE A 49 -1.67 2.00 -12.07
CA PHE A 49 -2.31 3.30 -11.79
C PHE A 49 -1.88 4.36 -12.81
N PRO A 50 -2.26 4.20 -14.08
CA PRO A 50 -1.87 5.10 -15.16
C PRO A 50 -2.54 6.48 -15.03
N GLN A 51 -1.83 7.55 -15.37
CA GLN A 51 -2.43 8.86 -15.58
C GLN A 51 -3.06 8.93 -16.98
N PRO A 52 -4.26 9.53 -17.14
CA PRO A 52 -4.81 9.83 -18.47
C PRO A 52 -3.82 10.67 -19.28
N ASP A 53 -3.71 10.38 -20.57
CA ASP A 53 -2.86 11.10 -21.54
C ASP A 53 -1.36 11.17 -21.18
N SER A 54 -0.89 10.29 -20.30
CA SER A 54 0.49 10.30 -19.78
C SER A 54 1.04 8.88 -19.60
N SER A 55 2.33 8.72 -19.90
CA SER A 55 3.05 7.46 -19.68
C SER A 55 3.48 7.25 -18.23
N LYS A 56 3.07 8.13 -17.30
CA LYS A 56 3.46 8.10 -15.89
C LYS A 56 2.34 7.56 -15.02
N PRO A 57 2.66 6.85 -13.93
CA PRO A 57 1.66 6.48 -12.95
C PRO A 57 1.29 7.68 -12.07
N TYR A 58 0.12 7.63 -11.45
CA TYR A 58 -0.23 8.58 -10.40
C TYR A 58 0.77 8.52 -9.24
N ASN A 59 1.16 9.71 -8.75
CA ASN A 59 2.02 9.81 -7.58
C ASN A 59 1.17 9.78 -6.30
N GLY A 60 1.32 8.73 -5.49
CA GLY A 60 0.58 8.56 -4.24
C GLY A 60 0.76 9.71 -3.24
N PHE A 61 1.95 10.32 -3.17
CA PHE A 61 2.18 11.48 -2.28
C PHE A 61 1.36 12.69 -2.72
N LYS A 62 1.26 12.95 -4.03
CA LYS A 62 0.44 14.04 -4.57
C LYS A 62 -1.05 13.76 -4.32
N ILE A 63 -1.51 12.54 -4.57
CA ILE A 63 -2.90 12.16 -4.30
C ILE A 63 -3.26 12.39 -2.83
N ILE A 64 -2.42 11.94 -1.89
CA ILE A 64 -2.69 12.14 -0.46
C ILE A 64 -2.69 13.64 -0.09
N ALA A 65 -1.79 14.43 -0.69
CA ALA A 65 -1.79 15.88 -0.49
C ALA A 65 -3.07 16.55 -1.00
N ASP A 66 -3.56 16.14 -2.18
CA ASP A 66 -4.81 16.64 -2.74
C ASP A 66 -6.02 16.22 -1.89
N MET A 67 -6.04 14.95 -1.43
CA MET A 67 -7.10 14.42 -0.56
C MET A 67 -7.13 15.12 0.80
N LYS A 68 -5.97 15.46 1.36
CA LYS A 68 -5.86 16.25 2.59
C LYS A 68 -6.59 17.59 2.48
N GLY A 69 -6.54 18.26 1.33
CA GLY A 69 -7.29 19.50 1.09
C GLY A 69 -8.81 19.29 1.01
N LYS A 70 -9.25 18.09 0.61
CA LYS A 70 -10.68 17.73 0.48
C LYS A 70 -11.29 17.25 1.80
N CYS A 71 -10.48 16.76 2.74
CA CYS A 71 -10.96 16.27 4.03
C CYS A 71 -11.09 17.41 5.05
N THR A 72 -12.22 18.13 4.99
CA THR A 72 -12.50 19.32 5.83
C THR A 72 -12.75 19.02 7.31
N SER A 73 -13.10 17.77 7.66
CA SER A 73 -13.42 17.36 9.04
C SER A 73 -12.19 16.95 9.87
N LEU A 74 -10.99 16.94 9.29
CA LEU A 74 -9.78 16.50 9.98
C LEU A 74 -9.30 17.57 10.98
N LYS A 75 -9.12 17.15 12.25
CA LYS A 75 -8.58 18.03 13.30
C LYS A 75 -7.13 18.44 13.04
N ASN A 76 -6.32 17.54 12.49
CA ASN A 76 -4.90 17.77 12.23
C ASN A 76 -4.51 17.21 10.85
N PRO A 77 -4.91 17.86 9.74
CA PRO A 77 -4.65 17.36 8.39
C PRO A 77 -3.15 17.24 8.09
N LYS A 78 -2.28 17.94 8.81
CA LYS A 78 -0.81 17.85 8.67
C LYS A 78 -0.26 16.43 8.85
N PHE A 79 -0.93 15.57 9.62
CA PHE A 79 -0.48 14.19 9.84
C PHE A 79 -0.97 13.21 8.77
N LEU A 80 -1.94 13.61 7.92
CA LEU A 80 -2.37 12.80 6.79
C LEU A 80 -1.30 12.83 5.70
N THR A 81 -0.40 11.85 5.78
CA THR A 81 0.75 11.66 4.88
C THR A 81 0.90 10.17 4.59
N CYS A 82 1.56 9.80 3.48
CA CYS A 82 1.81 8.38 3.19
C CYS A 82 2.59 7.69 4.31
N THR A 83 3.57 8.38 4.91
CA THR A 83 4.36 7.86 6.04
C THR A 83 3.51 7.73 7.31
N GLY A 84 2.67 8.72 7.61
CA GLY A 84 1.74 8.69 8.74
C GLY A 84 0.75 7.53 8.63
N LEU A 85 0.12 7.35 7.46
CA LEU A 85 -0.78 6.22 7.19
C LEU A 85 -0.06 4.87 7.32
N ARG A 86 1.18 4.76 6.84
CA ARG A 86 2.00 3.55 6.99
C ARG A 86 2.31 3.26 8.46
N HIS A 87 2.66 4.28 9.25
CA HIS A 87 2.91 4.13 10.69
C HIS A 87 1.64 3.69 11.41
N GLU A 88 0.49 4.31 11.15
CA GLU A 88 -0.77 3.91 11.74
C GLU A 88 -1.15 2.46 11.39
N ALA A 89 -1.02 2.07 10.11
CA ALA A 89 -1.24 0.70 9.68
C ALA A 89 -0.32 -0.29 10.42
N ALA A 90 0.97 0.05 10.56
CA ALA A 90 1.92 -0.75 11.34
C ALA A 90 1.52 -0.89 12.81
N THR A 91 1.11 0.21 13.45
CA THR A 91 0.67 0.22 14.85
C THR A 91 -0.59 -0.61 15.04
N LEU A 92 -1.59 -0.45 14.18
CA LEU A 92 -2.85 -1.22 14.25
C LEU A 92 -2.62 -2.72 14.05
N LEU A 93 -1.73 -3.09 13.12
CA LEU A 93 -1.34 -4.49 12.91
C LEU A 93 -0.57 -5.04 14.13
N GLN A 94 0.34 -4.26 14.71
CA GLN A 94 1.12 -4.67 15.90
C GLN A 94 0.22 -4.91 17.10
N ILE A 95 -0.71 -3.98 17.37
CA ILE A 95 -1.69 -4.11 18.45
C ILE A 95 -2.52 -5.39 18.27
N LYS A 96 -2.95 -5.68 17.03
CA LYS A 96 -3.74 -6.88 16.71
C LYS A 96 -2.95 -8.19 16.81
N GLN A 97 -1.63 -8.17 16.64
CA GLN A 97 -0.77 -9.37 16.58
C GLN A 97 0.05 -9.63 17.86
N THR A 98 -0.25 -8.95 18.97
CA THR A 98 0.45 -9.06 20.26
C THR A 98 0.51 -10.46 20.89
N LYS A 99 -0.12 -11.49 20.30
CA LYS A 99 -0.18 -12.85 20.86
C LYS A 99 0.86 -13.85 20.31
N ASN A 100 1.60 -13.55 19.24
CA ASN A 100 2.57 -14.50 18.67
C ASN A 100 3.84 -13.82 18.12
N ILE A 101 5.01 -14.37 18.45
CA ILE A 101 6.34 -13.86 18.08
C ILE A 101 6.56 -13.95 16.55
N THR A 102 6.19 -15.07 15.93
CA THR A 102 6.28 -15.28 14.47
C THR A 102 5.45 -14.28 13.67
N SER A 103 4.40 -13.70 14.27
CA SER A 103 3.57 -12.69 13.64
C SER A 103 4.32 -11.34 13.54
N LYS A 104 5.18 -11.01 14.51
CA LYS A 104 5.97 -9.76 14.51
C LYS A 104 7.06 -9.74 13.43
N GLU A 105 7.74 -10.85 13.19
CA GLU A 105 8.75 -10.96 12.12
C GLU A 105 8.11 -10.84 10.73
N ASN A 106 6.99 -11.54 10.52
CA ASN A 106 6.21 -11.44 9.29
C ASN A 106 5.69 -10.01 9.06
N MET A 107 5.36 -9.28 10.12
CA MET A 107 4.99 -7.87 10.03
C MET A 107 6.15 -6.95 9.65
N ALA A 108 7.33 -7.13 10.28
CA ALA A 108 8.50 -6.33 9.94
C ALA A 108 8.85 -6.50 8.46
N ASN A 109 8.88 -7.75 7.99
CA ASN A 109 9.07 -8.07 6.58
C ASN A 109 8.00 -7.41 5.69
N HIS A 110 6.72 -7.49 6.07
CA HIS A 110 5.62 -6.90 5.31
C HIS A 110 5.65 -5.36 5.27
N LEU A 111 6.17 -4.71 6.32
CA LEU A 111 6.34 -3.25 6.38
C LEU A 111 7.67 -2.76 5.79
N GLY A 112 8.48 -3.68 5.27
CA GLY A 112 9.79 -3.40 4.66
C GLY A 112 10.90 -3.10 5.68
N HIS A 113 10.74 -3.57 6.92
CA HIS A 113 11.73 -3.47 8.00
C HIS A 113 12.42 -4.83 8.20
N ASP A 114 13.75 -4.85 8.23
CA ASP A 114 14.50 -6.01 8.74
C ASP A 114 14.46 -5.95 10.27
N LEU A 115 13.94 -7.00 10.93
CA LEU A 115 13.96 -7.09 12.40
C LEU A 115 15.36 -7.44 12.95
N HIS A 116 16.30 -7.78 12.07
CA HIS A 116 17.61 -8.35 12.40
C HIS A 116 18.67 -7.30 12.79
N VAL A 117 18.30 -6.32 13.63
CA VAL A 117 19.24 -5.31 14.17
C VAL A 117 19.37 -5.39 15.70
N HIS A 118 18.72 -6.34 16.38
CA HIS A 118 18.84 -6.47 17.84
C HIS A 118 18.96 -7.92 18.34
N GLU A 119 20.05 -8.60 17.99
CA GLU A 119 20.54 -9.78 18.74
C GLU A 119 22.05 -9.77 19.05
N GLN A 120 22.75 -8.64 18.88
CA GLN A 120 24.13 -8.51 19.37
C GLN A 120 24.35 -7.16 20.05
N ASN A 121 24.12 -7.15 21.37
CA ASN A 121 24.98 -6.53 22.38
C ASN A 121 24.60 -7.10 23.75
#